data_AF-A0A968XRP7-F1
#
_entry.id   AF-A0A968XRP7-F1
#
_cell.length_a   1.000
_cell.length_b   1.000
_cell.length_c   1.000
_cell.angle_alpha   90.00
_cell.angle_beta   90.00
_cell.angle_gamma   90.00
#
_symmetry.space_group_name_H-M   'P 1'
#
loop_
_entity.id
_entity.type
_entity.pdbx_description
1 polymer ?
#
loop_
_entity_poly.entity_id
_entity_poly.type
_entity_poly.pdbx_seq_one_letter_code
_entity_poly.pdbx_strand_id
1 'polypeptide(L)'
;SNPDNPSPSASAKLAALEELTLGEVKIEQGTVHYADVRTGIDEAATAIDAELSLTTLQNPLETTGTLTWNGQPIGFDVKLASPRALIEDRPARLRLQSRRRRSMPSSKAP
;
A
#
# COMPACT_ATOMS: atom_id res chain seq x y z
N SER A 1 -22.74 -19.84 21.30
CA SER A 1 -21.57 -19.03 20.92
C SER A 1 -22.06 -17.65 20.56
N ASN A 2 -21.54 -16.61 21.22
CA ASN A 2 -21.91 -15.21 20.97
C ASN A 2 -21.10 -14.69 19.77
N PRO A 3 -21.73 -14.18 18.70
CA PRO A 3 -21.00 -13.69 17.52
C PRO A 3 -20.17 -12.42 17.79
N ASP A 4 -20.42 -11.71 18.89
CA ASP A 4 -19.72 -10.47 19.26
C ASP A 4 -18.48 -10.65 20.15
N ASN A 5 -18.05 -11.88 20.45
CA ASN A 5 -16.81 -12.10 21.19
C ASN A 5 -15.71 -12.56 20.23
N PRO A 6 -14.73 -11.72 19.86
CA PRO A 6 -13.61 -12.17 19.06
C PRO A 6 -12.93 -13.32 19.80
N SER A 7 -12.70 -14.42 19.09
CA SER A 7 -12.03 -15.58 19.69
C SER A 7 -10.71 -15.13 20.31
N PRO A 8 -10.33 -15.58 21.52
CA PRO A 8 -9.14 -15.10 22.24
C PRO A 8 -7.84 -15.18 21.41
N SER A 9 -7.79 -16.08 20.41
CA SER A 9 -6.70 -16.18 19.44
C SER A 9 -6.60 -15.01 18.45
N ALA A 10 -7.71 -14.40 18.03
CA ALA A 10 -7.71 -13.25 17.14
C ALA A 10 -7.23 -11.98 17.86
N SER A 11 -7.72 -11.75 19.08
CA SER A 11 -7.29 -10.63 19.92
C SER A 11 -5.80 -10.71 20.28
N ALA A 12 -5.28 -11.92 20.57
CA ALA A 12 -3.86 -12.13 20.83
C ALA A 12 -2.98 -11.89 19.59
N LYS A 13 -3.44 -12.29 18.39
CA LYS A 13 -2.73 -12.00 17.13
C LYS A 13 -2.70 -10.50 16.82
N LEU A 14 -3.80 -9.79 17.08
CA LEU A 14 -3.85 -8.34 16.89
C LEU A 14 -2.90 -7.62 17.86
N ALA A 15 -2.88 -8.02 19.13
CA ALA A 15 -1.93 -7.49 20.11
C ALA A 15 -0.47 -7.73 19.70
N ALA A 16 -0.15 -8.92 19.17
CA ALA A 16 1.19 -9.21 18.65
C ALA A 16 1.55 -8.34 17.43
N LEU A 17 0.57 -7.99 16.58
CA LEU A 17 0.78 -7.05 15.47
C LEU A 17 0.99 -5.62 15.95
N GLU A 18 0.38 -5.21 17.07
CA GLU A 18 0.56 -3.87 17.65
C GLU A 18 1.97 -3.65 18.22
N GLU A 19 2.63 -4.72 18.67
CA GLU A 19 4.01 -4.69 19.17
C GLU A 19 5.06 -4.72 18.05
N LEU A 20 4.66 -4.97 16.80
CA LEU A 20 5.58 -4.96 15.66
C LEU A 20 6.03 -3.53 15.34
N THR A 21 7.33 -3.29 15.56
CA THR A 21 8.03 -2.18 14.95
C THR A 21 8.47 -2.59 13.54
N LEU A 22 7.89 -1.94 12.54
CA LEU A 22 8.32 -2.12 11.16
C LEU A 22 9.47 -1.12 10.94
N GLY A 23 10.61 -1.63 10.46
CA GLY A 23 11.74 -0.80 10.08
C GLY A 23 11.49 -0.13 8.73
N GLU A 24 12.56 0.02 7.95
CA GLU A 24 12.44 0.40 6.55
C GLU A 24 11.89 -0.79 5.74
N VAL A 25 10.77 -0.60 5.05
CA VAL A 25 10.17 -1.62 4.19
C VAL A 25 10.24 -1.13 2.74
N LYS A 26 10.79 -1.97 1.87
CA LYS A 26 10.88 -1.71 0.43
C LYS A 26 10.11 -2.76 -0.35
N ILE A 27 9.43 -2.29 -1.38
CA ILE A 27 8.88 -3.13 -2.45
C ILE A 27 9.82 -2.94 -3.64
N GLU A 28 10.31 -4.03 -4.19
CA GLU A 28 11.19 -4.03 -5.36
C GLU A 28 10.54 -4.87 -6.46
N GLN A 29 10.32 -4.27 -7.63
CA GLN A 29 9.73 -4.90 -8.82
C GLN A 29 8.39 -5.62 -8.53
N GLY A 30 7.59 -5.06 -7.64
CA GLY A 30 6.30 -5.61 -7.24
C GLY A 30 5.26 -5.58 -8.36
N THR A 31 4.21 -6.38 -8.20
CA THR A 31 3.06 -6.41 -9.11
C THR A 31 1.76 -6.49 -8.30
N VAL A 32 0.78 -5.68 -8.67
CA VAL A 32 -0.59 -5.72 -8.13
C VAL A 32 -1.54 -5.97 -9.28
N HIS A 33 -2.35 -7.02 -9.14
CA HIS A 33 -3.44 -7.33 -10.04
C HIS A 33 -4.76 -6.87 -9.43
N TYR A 34 -5.54 -6.11 -10.18
CA TYR A 34 -6.90 -5.71 -9.83
C TYR A 34 -7.87 -6.34 -10.82
N ALA A 35 -8.70 -7.25 -10.32
CA ALA A 35 -9.74 -7.90 -11.08
C ALA A 35 -11.11 -7.60 -10.46
N ASP A 36 -12.01 -6.97 -11.22
CA ASP A 36 -13.39 -6.75 -10.83
C ASP A 36 -14.33 -7.52 -11.76
N VAL A 37 -14.85 -8.63 -11.23
CA VAL A 37 -15.75 -9.53 -11.94
C VAL A 37 -17.11 -8.90 -12.28
N ARG A 38 -17.54 -7.85 -11.58
CA ARG A 38 -18.80 -7.15 -11.88
C ARG A 38 -18.68 -6.25 -13.10
N THR A 39 -17.50 -5.65 -13.29
CA THR A 39 -17.25 -4.68 -14.36
C THR A 39 -16.41 -5.26 -15.50
N GLY A 40 -15.86 -6.46 -15.34
CA GLY A 40 -14.99 -7.13 -16.31
C GLY A 40 -13.61 -6.52 -16.41
N ILE A 41 -13.21 -5.69 -15.44
CA ILE A 41 -11.90 -5.05 -15.41
C ILE A 41 -10.86 -6.07 -14.94
N ASP A 42 -9.77 -6.21 -15.70
CA ASP A 42 -8.55 -6.90 -15.33
C ASP A 42 -7.37 -5.98 -15.67
N GLU A 43 -6.77 -5.40 -14.64
CA GLU A 43 -5.68 -4.45 -14.77
C GLU A 43 -4.52 -4.85 -13.86
N ALA A 44 -3.30 -4.52 -14.29
CA ALA A 44 -2.09 -4.77 -13.50
C ALA A 44 -1.23 -3.50 -13.40
N ALA A 45 -0.82 -3.18 -12.17
CA ALA A 45 0.31 -2.32 -11.92
C ALA A 45 1.56 -3.20 -11.80
N THR A 46 2.57 -2.96 -12.61
CA THR A 46 3.81 -3.74 -12.65
C THR A 46 5.01 -2.85 -12.34
N ALA A 47 6.19 -3.47 -12.13
CA ALA A 47 7.43 -2.77 -11.83
C ALA A 47 7.25 -1.75 -10.69
N ILE A 48 6.57 -2.18 -9.63
CA ILE A 48 6.31 -1.35 -8.46
C ILE A 48 7.59 -1.31 -7.64
N ASP A 49 8.17 -0.12 -7.53
CA ASP A 49 9.25 0.16 -6.59
C ASP A 49 8.74 1.19 -5.59
N ALA A 50 8.74 0.86 -4.30
CA ALA A 50 8.15 1.72 -3.29
C ALA A 50 8.90 1.63 -1.96
N GLU A 51 8.96 2.76 -1.26
CA GLU A 51 9.48 2.85 0.09
C GLU A 51 8.33 3.16 1.03
N LEU A 52 8.16 2.29 2.03
CA LEU A 52 7.12 2.38 3.04
C LEU A 52 7.75 2.85 4.34
N SER A 53 7.26 3.98 4.85
CA SER A 53 7.61 4.53 6.14
C SER A 53 6.47 4.27 7.12
N LEU A 54 6.69 3.33 8.05
CA LEU A 54 5.74 2.99 9.09
C LEU A 54 6.48 2.47 10.32
N THR A 55 6.61 3.28 11.37
CA THR A 55 7.32 2.85 12.59
C THR A 55 6.55 1.77 13.36
N THR A 56 5.22 1.91 13.45
CA THR A 56 4.30 0.97 14.11
C THR A 56 2.94 1.01 13.42
N LEU A 57 2.11 -0.03 13.56
CA LEU A 57 0.76 -0.07 12.96
C LEU A 57 -0.22 0.98 13.49
N GLN A 58 0.13 1.66 14.58
CA GLN A 58 -0.65 2.76 15.15
C GLN A 58 -0.39 4.10 14.45
N ASN A 59 0.77 4.23 13.79
CA ASN A 59 1.12 5.44 13.05
C ASN A 59 0.52 5.42 11.64
N PRO A 60 0.32 6.60 11.03
CA PRO A 60 -0.02 6.67 9.61
C PRO A 60 1.07 5.98 8.77
N LEU A 61 0.65 5.18 7.79
CA LEU A 61 1.53 4.65 6.76
C LEU A 61 1.71 5.72 5.69
N GLU A 62 2.96 6.05 5.38
CA GLU A 62 3.33 6.88 4.24
C GLU A 62 4.15 6.05 3.25
N THR A 63 3.85 6.21 1.97
CA THR A 63 4.51 5.46 0.91
C THR A 63 4.73 6.36 -0.29
N THR A 64 5.94 6.31 -0.83
CA THR A 64 6.28 6.96 -2.09
C THR A 64 6.89 5.92 -3.02
N GLY A 65 6.60 6.02 -4.31
CA GLY A 65 7.08 5.03 -5.24
C GLY A 65 6.75 5.33 -6.69
N THR A 66 7.13 4.37 -7.53
CA THR A 66 6.82 4.33 -8.94
C THR A 66 6.22 2.99 -9.32
N LEU A 67 5.37 3.01 -10.33
CA LEU A 67 4.82 1.82 -10.96
C LEU A 67 4.71 2.04 -12.46
N THR A 68 4.56 0.95 -13.19
CA THR A 68 4.16 0.96 -14.60
C THR A 68 2.69 0.59 -14.70
N TRP A 69 1.92 1.45 -15.35
CA TRP A 69 0.50 1.25 -15.62
C TRP A 69 0.25 1.44 -17.10
N ASN A 70 -0.35 0.45 -17.77
CA ASN A 70 -0.59 0.47 -19.22
C ASN A 70 0.67 0.88 -20.02
N GLY A 71 1.83 0.36 -19.61
CA GLY A 71 3.13 0.64 -20.23
C GLY A 71 3.68 2.06 -19.97
N GLN A 72 3.09 2.82 -19.06
CA GLN A 72 3.52 4.18 -18.72
C GLN A 72 4.00 4.26 -17.27
N PRO A 73 5.16 4.88 -16.99
CA PRO A 73 5.63 5.08 -15.64
C PRO A 73 4.81 6.16 -14.93
N ILE A 74 4.27 5.82 -13.76
CA ILE A 74 3.50 6.69 -12.88
C ILE A 74 4.22 6.77 -11.54
N GLY A 75 4.45 7.99 -11.05
CA GLY A 75 4.86 8.19 -9.67
C GLY A 75 3.63 8.29 -8.77
N PHE A 76 3.71 7.80 -7.55
CA PHE A 76 2.61 7.86 -6.60
C PHE A 76 3.08 8.22 -5.19
N ASP A 77 2.18 8.90 -4.47
CA ASP A 77 2.28 9.20 -3.05
C ASP A 77 1.01 8.65 -2.37
N VAL A 78 1.17 7.81 -1.36
CA VAL A 78 0.08 7.23 -0.57
C VAL A 78 0.23 7.61 0.89
N LYS A 79 -0.90 7.96 1.51
CA LYS A 79 -1.01 8.10 2.97
C LYS A 79 -2.25 7.36 3.46
N LEU A 80 -2.05 6.43 4.38
CA LEU A 80 -3.12 5.72 5.07
C LEU A 80 -3.12 6.16 6.54
N ALA A 81 -4.20 6.82 6.97
CA ALA A 81 -4.24 7.46 8.28
C ALA A 81 -4.17 6.47 9.45
N SER A 82 -4.68 5.24 9.28
CA SER A 82 -4.63 4.20 10.29
C SER A 82 -4.59 2.81 9.62
N PRO A 83 -3.41 2.18 9.53
CA PRO A 83 -3.28 0.79 9.09
C PRO A 83 -4.07 -0.17 9.99
N ARG A 84 -4.04 0.06 11.31
CA ARG A 84 -4.80 -0.71 12.30
C ARG A 84 -6.30 -0.77 12.01
N ALA A 85 -6.91 0.35 11.60
CA ALA A 85 -8.34 0.36 11.28
C ALA A 85 -8.69 -0.67 10.19
N LEU A 86 -7.86 -0.85 9.17
CA LEU A 86 -8.10 -1.85 8.12
C LEU A 86 -7.98 -3.29 8.65
N ILE A 87 -7.05 -3.55 9.57
CA ILE A 87 -6.87 -4.88 10.19
C ILE A 87 -8.09 -5.24 11.06
N GLU A 88 -8.70 -4.24 11.68
CA GLU A 88 -9.90 -4.37 12.50
C GLU A 88 -11.21 -4.29 11.70
N ASP A 89 -11.14 -4.34 10.37
CA ASP A 89 -12.29 -4.22 9.46
C ASP A 89 -13.10 -2.92 9.67
N ARG A 90 -12.39 -1.84 10.03
CA ARG A 90 -12.95 -0.49 10.20
C ARG A 90 -12.54 0.43 9.05
N PRO A 91 -13.38 1.41 8.69
CA PRO A 91 -13.02 2.39 7.67
C PRO A 91 -11.76 3.17 8.04
N ALA A 92 -10.88 3.36 7.06
CA ALA A 92 -9.68 4.18 7.20
C ALA A 92 -9.62 5.23 6.09
N ARG A 93 -9.04 6.40 6.40
CA ARG A 93 -8.81 7.44 5.40
C ARG A 93 -7.58 7.10 4.57
N LEU A 94 -7.79 6.89 3.27
CA LEU A 94 -6.74 6.75 2.27
C LEU A 94 -6.63 8.04 1.44
N ARG A 95 -5.41 8.53 1.26
CA ARG A 95 -5.08 9.56 0.28
C ARG A 95 -4.09 8.99 -0.72
N LEU A 96 -4.48 8.97 -2.00
CA LEU A 96 -3.64 8.59 -3.12
C LEU A 96 -3.45 9.83 -4.01
N GLN A 97 -2.21 10.11 -4.38
CA GLN A 97 -1.88 11.09 -5.39
C GLN A 97 -1.02 10.43 -6.46
N SER A 98 -1.44 10.54 -7.71
CA SER A 98 -0.68 10.07 -8.85
C SER A 98 -0.05 11.25 -9.59
N ARG A 99 1.16 11.06 -10.10
CA ARG A 99 1.87 12.04 -10.90
C ARG A 99 2.39 11.37 -12.15
N ARG A 100 2.00 11.87 -13.32
CA ARG A 100 2.66 11.45 -14.57
C ARG A 100 4.11 11.91 -14.49
N ARG A 101 5.06 10.97 -14.57
CA ARG A 101 6.46 11.35 -14.76
C ARG A 101 6.57 11.98 -16.14
N ARG A 102 6.80 13.29 -16.20
CA ARG A 102 7.29 13.89 -17.44
C ARG A 102 8.64 13.25 -17.73
N SER A 103 8.75 12.59 -18.88
CA SER A 103 10.02 12.15 -19.46
C SER A 103 11.01 13.31 -19.32
N MET A 104 12.04 13.16 -18.49
CA MET A 104 13.20 14.04 -18.60
C MET A 104 13.82 13.73 -19.97
N PRO A 105 14.08 14.74 -20.83
CA PRO A 105 14.84 14.49 -22.03
C PRO A 105 16.18 13.89 -21.61
N SER A 106 16.55 12.74 -22.19
CA SER A 106 17.90 12.19 -22.06
C SER A 106 18.88 13.33 -22.33
N SER A 107 19.61 13.74 -21.29
CA SER A 107 20.79 14.58 -21.49
C SER A 107 21.74 13.74 -22.34
N LYS A 108 21.82 14.06 -23.62
CA LYS A 108 22.84 13.53 -24.52
C LYS A 108 24.15 14.11 -24.01
N ALA A 109 24.88 13.34 -23.20
CA ALA A 109 26.24 13.70 -22.83
C ALA A 109 27.13 13.67 -24.10
N PRO A 110 28.06 14.63 -24.24
CA PRO A 110 28.93 14.79 -25.42
C PRO A 110 29.91 13.63 -25.60
#